data_AF-A0A661UPN4-F1
#
_entry.id   AF-A0A661UPN4-F1
#
_cell.length_a   1.000
_cell.length_b   1.000
_cell.length_c   1.000
_cell.angle_alpha   90.00
_cell.angle_beta   90.00
_cell.angle_gamma   90.00
#
_symmetry.space_group_name_H-M   'P 1'
#
loop_
_entity.id
_entity.type
_entity.pdbx_description
1 polymer ?
#
loop_
_entity_poly.entity_id
_entity_poly.type
_entity_poly.pdbx_seq_one_letter_code
_entity_poly.pdbx_strand_id
1 'polypeptide(L)'
;MAKEILKEEGSLLLPELVLNRTAEDQFGMTHTEELLVEEASKSVFERVELEKRLHDIRPDIIAYTESGPLLVEVAVTSFSDKRKRRKIWELGLPAVEIDLSPVSYSTTKAELRNVIDAESTKKVCLANPNAIKEKKDLQA
;
A
#
# COMPACT_ATOMS: atom_id res chain seq x y z
N MET A 1 -4.98 7.99 15.98
CA MET A 1 -5.82 6.82 16.32
C MET A 1 -5.50 5.63 15.45
N ALA A 2 -5.72 5.69 14.13
CA ALA A 2 -5.37 4.59 13.20
C ALA A 2 -3.89 4.15 13.29
N LYS A 3 -2.96 5.12 13.33
CA LYS A 3 -1.51 4.84 13.46
C LYS A 3 -1.16 4.06 14.74
N GLU A 4 -1.82 4.38 15.86
CA GLU A 4 -1.63 3.68 17.12
C GLU A 4 -2.23 2.27 17.09
N ILE A 5 -3.40 2.09 16.44
CA ILE A 5 -4.01 0.77 16.26
C ILE A 5 -3.07 -0.15 15.49
N LEU A 6 -2.50 0.30 14.37
CA LEU A 6 -1.56 -0.48 13.56
C LEU A 6 -0.29 -0.85 14.34
N LYS A 7 0.18 0.05 15.21
CA LYS A 7 1.29 -0.22 16.11
C LYS A 7 0.95 -1.26 17.18
N GLU A 8 -0.26 -1.20 17.73
CA GLU A 8 -0.75 -2.16 18.73
C GLU A 8 -1.02 -3.55 18.15
N GLU A 9 -1.63 -3.62 16.95
CA GLU A 9 -1.94 -4.88 16.27
C GLU A 9 -0.69 -5.60 15.76
N GLY A 10 0.35 -4.85 15.38
CA GLY A 10 1.57 -5.44 14.87
C GLY A 10 1.36 -6.26 13.61
N SER A 11 0.28 -6.02 12.85
CA SER A 11 0.06 -6.69 11.57
C SER A 11 -0.92 -5.89 10.69
N LEU A 12 -0.94 -6.23 9.39
CA LEU A 12 -1.85 -5.66 8.41
C LEU A 12 -2.15 -6.67 7.30
N LEU A 13 -3.42 -6.78 6.90
CA LEU A 13 -3.79 -7.50 5.67
C LEU A 13 -3.44 -6.64 4.46
N LEU A 14 -2.56 -7.15 3.61
CA LEU A 14 -2.23 -6.56 2.32
C LEU A 14 -3.14 -7.16 1.25
N PRO A 15 -3.68 -6.33 0.34
CA PRO A 15 -4.48 -6.81 -0.77
C PRO A 15 -3.60 -7.55 -1.78
N GLU A 16 -4.22 -8.34 -2.64
CA GLU A 16 -3.54 -8.85 -3.83
C GLU A 16 -3.11 -7.69 -4.75
N LEU A 17 -2.00 -7.90 -5.46
CA LEU A 17 -1.47 -6.95 -6.42
C LEU A 17 -1.51 -7.58 -7.81
N VAL A 18 -2.37 -7.03 -8.67
CA VAL A 18 -2.52 -7.44 -10.07
C VAL A 18 -2.05 -6.31 -10.98
N LEU A 19 -1.22 -6.63 -11.97
CA LEU A 19 -0.83 -5.74 -13.04
C LEU A 19 -1.71 -5.97 -14.26
N ASN A 20 -2.37 -4.91 -14.71
CA ASN A 20 -3.17 -4.92 -15.92
C ASN A 20 -2.36 -4.31 -17.07
N ARG A 21 -2.15 -5.09 -18.12
CA ARG A 21 -1.55 -4.64 -19.37
C ARG A 21 -2.66 -4.51 -20.39
N THR A 22 -2.74 -3.35 -21.02
CA THR A 22 -3.69 -3.10 -22.10
C THR A 22 -2.94 -2.77 -23.37
N ALA A 23 -3.25 -3.47 -24.47
CA ALA A 23 -2.67 -3.26 -25.79
C ALA A 23 -3.77 -3.20 -26.85
N GLU A 24 -3.63 -2.30 -27.82
CA GLU A 24 -4.49 -2.22 -29.00
C GLU A 24 -3.85 -3.01 -30.14
N ASP A 25 -4.60 -3.91 -30.77
CA ASP A 25 -4.12 -4.64 -31.93
C ASP A 25 -4.25 -3.83 -33.25
N GLN A 26 -3.75 -4.39 -34.35
CA GLN A 26 -3.82 -3.75 -35.67
C GLN A 26 -5.26 -3.52 -36.19
N PHE A 27 -6.27 -4.08 -35.52
CA PHE A 27 -7.69 -3.93 -35.85
C PHE A 27 -8.40 -2.96 -34.91
N GLY A 28 -7.68 -2.30 -34.00
CA GLY A 28 -8.25 -1.38 -33.03
C GLY A 28 -8.95 -2.07 -31.86
N MET A 29 -8.74 -3.38 -31.67
CA MET A 29 -9.29 -4.09 -30.51
C MET A 29 -8.34 -4.00 -29.33
N THR A 30 -8.90 -3.61 -28.19
CA THR A 30 -8.20 -3.51 -26.92
C THR A 30 -8.17 -4.86 -26.22
N HIS A 31 -6.98 -5.42 -26.03
CA HIS A 31 -6.74 -6.63 -25.25
C HIS A 31 -6.18 -6.26 -23.90
N THR A 32 -6.76 -6.81 -22.83
CA THR A 32 -6.25 -6.67 -21.46
C THR A 32 -5.76 -8.01 -20.96
N GLU A 33 -4.50 -8.05 -20.54
CA GLU A 33 -3.84 -9.18 -19.88
C GLU A 33 -3.60 -8.81 -18.42
N GLU A 34 -3.90 -9.74 -17.51
CA GLU A 34 -3.71 -9.57 -16.07
C GLU A 34 -2.58 -10.47 -15.58
N LEU A 35 -1.65 -9.91 -14.80
CA LEU A 35 -0.55 -10.62 -14.17
C LEU A 35 -0.63 -10.44 -12.65
N LEU A 36 -0.88 -11.53 -11.93
CA LEU A 36 -0.80 -11.54 -10.47
C LEU A 36 0.67 -11.40 -10.04
N VAL A 37 0.99 -10.32 -9.33
CA VAL A 37 2.33 -10.04 -8.81
C VAL A 37 2.47 -10.55 -7.38
N GLU A 38 1.47 -10.31 -6.53
CA GLU A 38 1.44 -10.78 -5.15
C GLU A 38 0.03 -11.18 -4.74
N GLU A 39 -0.09 -12.30 -4.00
CA GLU A 39 -1.33 -12.72 -3.36
C GLU A 39 -1.66 -11.84 -2.14
N ALA A 40 -2.95 -11.75 -1.81
CA ALA A 40 -3.38 -11.15 -0.56
C ALA A 40 -2.74 -11.92 0.62
N SER A 41 -2.12 -11.19 1.54
CA SER A 41 -1.37 -11.81 2.63
C SER A 41 -1.41 -10.96 3.90
N LYS A 42 -1.27 -11.62 5.05
CA LYS A 42 -1.13 -10.95 6.34
C LYS A 42 0.34 -10.66 6.59
N SER A 43 0.71 -9.39 6.60
CA SER A 43 2.05 -8.94 6.96
C SER A 43 2.15 -8.73 8.48
N VAL A 44 3.11 -9.38 9.13
CA VAL A 44 3.37 -9.26 10.57
C VAL A 44 4.54 -8.30 10.80
N PHE A 45 4.38 -7.42 11.78
CA PHE A 45 5.32 -6.37 12.13
C PHE A 45 6.15 -6.77 13.34
N GLU A 46 7.46 -6.88 13.15
CA GLU A 46 8.42 -7.06 14.24
C GLU A 46 8.59 -5.76 15.04
N ARG A 47 8.50 -4.63 14.32
CA ARG A 47 8.71 -3.30 14.88
C ARG A 47 7.96 -2.26 14.08
N VAL A 48 7.42 -1.26 14.76
CA VAL A 48 6.68 -0.17 14.13
C VAL A 48 7.23 1.17 14.59
N GLU A 49 7.55 2.04 13.64
CA GLU A 49 7.97 3.42 13.89
C GLU A 49 6.93 4.39 13.28
N LEU A 50 6.36 5.26 14.12
CA LEU A 50 5.35 6.22 13.70
C LEU A 50 6.00 7.55 13.30
N GLU A 51 5.58 8.08 12.15
CA GLU A 51 5.98 9.38 11.61
C GLU A 51 7.50 9.65 11.65
N LYS A 52 8.32 8.61 11.46
CA LYS A 52 9.76 8.75 11.44
C LYS A 52 10.22 9.15 10.05
N ARG A 53 11.20 10.06 9.99
CA ARG A 53 11.79 10.46 8.71
C ARG A 53 12.64 9.33 8.14
N LEU A 54 12.40 8.98 6.88
CA LEU A 54 13.17 8.02 6.10
C LEU A 54 13.68 8.74 4.85
N HIS A 55 14.98 9.02 4.81
CA HIS A 55 15.59 9.86 3.77
C HIS A 55 14.87 11.22 3.60
N ASP A 56 14.21 11.42 2.47
CA ASP A 56 13.54 12.65 2.05
C ASP A 56 12.00 12.59 2.17
N ILE A 57 11.48 11.50 2.74
CA ILE A 57 10.05 11.31 3.06
C ILE A 57 9.83 11.12 4.57
N ARG A 58 8.59 11.33 4.99
CA ARG A 58 8.11 11.04 6.34
C ARG A 58 6.80 10.26 6.20
N PRO A 59 6.87 8.93 6.07
CA PRO A 59 5.66 8.11 6.03
C PRO A 59 4.94 8.15 7.36
N ASP A 60 3.64 7.89 7.36
CA ASP A 60 2.87 7.80 8.60
C ASP A 60 3.38 6.68 9.51
N ILE A 61 3.76 5.55 8.90
CA ILE A 61 4.26 4.37 9.60
C ILE A 61 5.37 3.71 8.78
N ILE A 62 6.41 3.26 9.47
CA ILE A 62 7.40 2.30 8.96
C ILE A 62 7.24 1.02 9.77
N ALA A 63 6.72 -0.03 9.12
CA ALA A 63 6.60 -1.36 9.69
C ALA A 63 7.78 -2.20 9.23
N TYR A 64 8.54 -2.79 10.17
CA TYR A 64 9.61 -3.72 9.87
C TYR A 64 9.03 -5.13 9.91
N THR A 65 9.19 -5.84 8.80
CA THR A 65 8.68 -7.18 8.56
C THR A 65 9.86 -8.11 8.27
N GLU A 66 9.62 -9.42 8.22
CA GLU A 66 10.63 -10.40 7.82
C GLU A 66 11.25 -10.06 6.45
N SER A 67 10.42 -9.59 5.50
CA SER A 67 10.83 -9.19 4.15
C SER A 67 11.50 -7.80 4.09
N GLY A 68 11.62 -7.11 5.22
CA GLY A 68 12.17 -5.75 5.31
C GLY A 68 11.12 -4.67 5.62
N PRO A 69 11.46 -3.38 5.44
CA PRO A 69 10.59 -2.27 5.79
C PRO A 69 9.44 -2.08 4.79
N LEU A 70 8.21 -2.03 5.30
CA LEU A 70 6.97 -1.67 4.63
C LEU A 70 6.52 -0.28 5.08
N LEU A 71 6.27 0.61 4.13
CA LEU A 71 5.71 1.93 4.41
C LEU A 71 4.19 1.87 4.40
N VAL A 72 3.54 2.47 5.41
CA VAL A 72 2.07 2.56 5.46
C VAL A 72 1.67 4.02 5.57
N GLU A 73 0.78 4.45 4.68
CA GLU A 73 0.14 5.77 4.65
C GLU A 73 -1.33 5.64 5.05
N VAL A 74 -1.84 6.58 5.83
CA VAL A 74 -3.25 6.59 6.25
C VAL A 74 -3.96 7.80 5.66
N ALA A 75 -4.84 7.57 4.70
CA ALA A 75 -5.61 8.62 4.05
C ALA A 75 -7.00 8.74 4.71
N VAL A 76 -7.24 9.85 5.41
CA VAL A 76 -8.58 10.18 5.96
C VAL A 76 -9.22 11.29 5.14
N THR A 77 -8.58 12.47 5.11
CA THR A 77 -9.05 13.64 4.35
C THR A 77 -8.14 13.99 3.17
N SER A 78 -6.95 13.40 3.11
CA SER A 78 -5.96 13.64 2.07
C SER A 78 -5.25 12.34 1.70
N PHE A 79 -5.18 12.06 0.40
CA PHE A 79 -4.40 10.96 -0.15
C PHE A 79 -2.98 11.42 -0.51
N SER A 80 -2.06 10.47 -0.59
CA SER A 80 -0.68 10.69 -1.00
C SER A 80 -0.63 11.26 -2.42
N ASP A 81 -0.07 12.45 -2.56
CA ASP A 81 0.02 13.14 -3.85
C ASP A 81 1.01 12.45 -4.81
N LYS A 82 1.00 12.86 -6.10
CA LYS A 82 1.90 12.31 -7.13
C LYS A 82 3.38 12.45 -6.76
N ARG A 83 3.78 13.53 -6.09
CA ARG A 83 5.19 13.79 -5.74
C ARG A 83 5.66 12.84 -4.64
N LYS A 84 4.84 12.63 -3.61
CA LYS A 84 5.11 11.71 -2.51
C LYS A 84 5.16 10.28 -3.02
N ARG A 85 4.19 9.87 -3.84
CA ARG A 85 4.18 8.54 -4.48
C ARG A 85 5.42 8.31 -5.34
N ARG A 86 5.86 9.31 -6.09
CA ARG A 86 7.08 9.19 -6.91
C ARG A 86 8.33 8.98 -6.05
N LYS A 87 8.50 9.73 -4.96
CA LYS A 87 9.62 9.53 -4.04
C LYS A 87 9.61 8.14 -3.40
N ILE A 88 8.44 7.68 -2.95
CA ILE A 88 8.27 6.33 -2.40
C ILE A 88 8.68 5.27 -3.45
N TRP A 89 8.23 5.44 -4.69
CA TRP A 89 8.59 4.56 -5.80
C TRP A 89 10.09 4.58 -6.12
N GLU A 90 10.71 5.76 -6.13
CA GLU A 90 12.16 5.96 -6.35
C GLU A 90 13.01 5.32 -5.24
N LEU A 91 12.49 5.24 -4.00
CA LEU A 91 13.16 4.53 -2.90
C LEU A 91 13.16 3.01 -3.07
N GLY A 92 12.31 2.46 -3.94
CA GLY A 92 12.21 1.02 -4.17
C GLY A 92 11.73 0.23 -2.95
N LEU A 93 10.98 0.88 -2.04
CA LEU A 93 10.41 0.25 -0.86
C LEU A 93 8.93 -0.10 -1.09
N PRO A 94 8.44 -1.23 -0.56
CA PRO A 94 7.03 -1.54 -0.58
C PRO A 94 6.25 -0.51 0.24
N ALA A 95 5.12 -0.05 -0.30
CA ALA A 95 4.30 0.96 0.33
C ALA A 95 2.82 0.77 0.03
N VAL A 96 1.99 0.88 1.06
CA VAL A 96 0.53 0.77 0.96
C VAL A 96 -0.14 1.99 1.58
N GLU A 97 -1.23 2.45 0.98
CA GLU A 97 -2.10 3.49 1.49
C GLU A 97 -3.44 2.90 1.90
N ILE A 98 -3.85 3.13 3.15
CA ILE A 98 -5.13 2.69 3.68
C ILE A 98 -6.13 3.84 3.52
N ASP A 99 -7.19 3.60 2.77
CA ASP A 99 -8.29 4.55 2.56
C ASP A 99 -9.27 4.45 3.74
N LEU A 100 -9.15 5.40 4.66
CA LEU A 100 -10.07 5.59 5.79
C LEU A 100 -10.99 6.80 5.57
N SER A 101 -11.09 7.33 4.35
CA SER A 101 -12.04 8.40 4.03
C SER A 101 -13.52 8.06 4.28
N PRO A 102 -13.97 6.79 4.25
CA PRO A 102 -15.33 6.44 4.63
C PRO A 102 -15.60 6.45 6.15
N VAL A 103 -14.55 6.55 6.98
CA VAL A 103 -14.67 6.49 8.44
C VAL A 103 -15.21 7.81 8.99
N SER A 104 -16.23 7.73 9.84
CA SER A 104 -16.81 8.89 10.54
C SER A 104 -15.95 9.31 11.72
N TYR A 105 -16.00 10.61 12.06
CA TYR A 105 -15.41 11.12 13.31
C TYR A 105 -16.00 10.49 14.58
N SER A 106 -17.22 9.94 14.50
CA SER A 106 -17.87 9.23 15.60
C SER A 106 -17.42 7.78 15.76
N THR A 107 -16.60 7.26 14.85
CA THR A 107 -16.15 5.86 14.89
C THR A 107 -15.24 5.61 16.09
N THR A 108 -15.56 4.58 16.85
CA THR A 108 -14.82 4.17 18.04
C THR A 108 -13.50 3.46 17.68
N LYS A 109 -12.61 3.28 18.67
CA LYS A 109 -11.33 2.57 18.45
C LYS A 109 -11.53 1.13 17.98
N ALA A 110 -12.52 0.45 18.56
CA ALA A 110 -12.82 -0.94 18.26
C ALA A 110 -13.37 -1.08 16.83
N GLU A 111 -14.28 -0.19 16.43
CA GLU A 111 -14.81 -0.17 15.06
C GLU A 111 -13.71 0.16 14.05
N LEU A 112 -12.85 1.14 14.35
CA LEU A 112 -11.75 1.51 13.46
C LEU A 112 -10.75 0.37 13.27
N ARG A 113 -10.49 -0.42 14.32
CA ARG A 113 -9.67 -1.63 14.25
C ARG A 113 -10.28 -2.64 13.29
N ASN A 114 -11.57 -2.94 13.44
CA ASN A 114 -12.28 -3.84 12.54
C ASN A 114 -12.25 -3.36 11.08
N VAL A 115 -12.34 -2.05 10.85
CA VAL A 115 -12.19 -1.49 9.50
C VAL A 115 -10.77 -1.76 9.00
N ILE A 116 -9.72 -1.38 9.72
CA ILE A 116 -8.33 -1.56 9.26
C ILE A 116 -8.04 -3.04 8.90
N ASP A 117 -8.52 -3.96 9.74
CA ASP A 117 -8.29 -5.40 9.59
C ASP A 117 -9.22 -6.08 8.60
N ALA A 118 -10.26 -5.40 8.10
CA ALA A 118 -11.15 -5.98 7.10
C ALA A 118 -10.46 -6.08 5.73
N GLU A 119 -10.71 -7.20 5.04
CA GLU A 119 -10.34 -7.38 3.63
C GLU A 119 -11.07 -6.38 2.72
N SER A 120 -12.30 -6.00 3.10
CA SER A 120 -13.10 -5.01 2.36
C SER A 120 -12.58 -3.58 2.47
N THR A 121 -11.65 -3.32 3.39
CA THR A 121 -11.03 -2.00 3.49
C THR A 121 -10.10 -1.77 2.34
N LYS A 122 -10.39 -0.71 1.61
CA LYS A 122 -9.65 -0.31 0.43
C LYS A 122 -8.22 0.08 0.81
N LYS A 123 -7.29 -0.74 0.34
CA LYS A 123 -5.84 -0.54 0.48
C LYS A 123 -5.26 -0.44 -0.91
N VAL A 124 -4.45 0.57 -1.15
CA VAL A 124 -3.85 0.85 -2.46
C VAL A 124 -2.34 0.66 -2.36
N CYS A 125 -1.79 -0.21 -3.19
CA CYS A 125 -0.34 -0.33 -3.33
C CYS A 125 0.22 0.93 -4.00
N LEU A 126 1.02 1.71 -3.28
CA LEU A 126 1.69 2.90 -3.79
C LEU A 126 2.99 2.54 -4.54
N ALA A 127 3.71 1.54 -4.03
CA ALA A 127 4.91 1.00 -4.64
C ALA A 127 5.10 -0.46 -4.20
N ASN A 128 5.54 -1.31 -5.11
CA ASN A 128 5.94 -2.68 -4.81
C ASN A 128 7.20 -3.00 -5.64
N PRO A 129 8.31 -3.45 -5.02
CA PRO A 129 9.55 -3.75 -5.73
C PRO A 129 9.39 -4.79 -6.85
N ASN A 130 8.58 -5.83 -6.63
CA ASN A 130 8.30 -6.87 -7.63
C ASN A 130 7.55 -6.28 -8.83
N ALA A 131 6.50 -5.48 -8.59
CA ALA A 131 5.78 -4.81 -9.67
C ALA A 131 6.66 -3.81 -10.45
N ILE A 132 7.61 -3.16 -9.77
CA ILE A 132 8.58 -2.25 -10.41
C ILE A 132 9.53 -3.04 -11.33
N LYS A 133 9.99 -4.21 -10.87
CA LYS A 133 10.85 -5.09 -11.64
C LYS A 133 10.13 -5.62 -12.87
N GLU A 134 8.95 -6.20 -12.71
CA GLU A 134 8.11 -6.68 -13.82
C GLU A 134 7.88 -5.58 -14.85
N LYS A 135 7.51 -4.36 -14.42
CA LYS A 135 7.31 -3.25 -15.34
C LYS A 135 8.57 -2.87 -16.13
N LYS A 136 9.77 -3.02 -15.56
CA LYS A 136 11.04 -2.74 -16.24
C LYS A 136 11.40 -3.84 -17.22
N ASP A 137 11.24 -5.10 -16.84
CA ASP A 137 11.54 -6.26 -17.69
C ASP A 137 10.64 -6.29 -18.94
N LEU A 138 9.43 -5.72 -18.83
CA LEU A 138 8.49 -5.58 -19.94
C LEU A 138 8.78 -4.38 -20.88
N GLN A 139 9.70 -3.48 -20.52
CA GLN A 139 10.10 -2.32 -21.32
C GLN A 139 11.51 -2.44 -21.93
N ALA A 140 12.24 -3.50 -21.58
CA ALA A 140 13.57 -3.84 -22.09
C ALA A 140 13.48 -4.70 -23.36
#